data_AF-A0A150INJ4-F1
#
_entry.id   AF-A0A150INJ4-F1
#
_cell.length_a   1.000
_cell.length_b   1.000
_cell.length_c   1.000
_cell.angle_alpha   90.00
_cell.angle_beta   90.00
_cell.angle_gamma   90.00
#
_symmetry.space_group_name_H-M   'P 1'
#
loop_
_entity.id
_entity.type
_entity.pdbx_description
1 polymer ?
#
loop_
_entity_poly.entity_id
_entity_poly.type
_entity_poly.pdbx_seq_one_letter_code
_entity_poly.pdbx_strand_id
1 'polypeptide(L)'
;MATKICSKCGIEKDISEFQKNNHNKDGLRGWCRSCGRKYIDDHIEHKRQYEREHRYKYRETQRKSQKKYREKNIDKIKERSKLDSQIAKRREWREKNKDTLRAKMHQYYLAHKEKWKKNPEIRRIKETNRYINDWEYNITKRLRTRFFKATRGLRKEDSVMRIIGCHLMFLGNILLLYLQKECHGI
;
A
#
# COMPACT_ATOMS: atom_id res chain seq x y z
N MET A 1 -29.17 -52.87 34.61
CA MET A 1 -28.68 -51.55 34.14
C MET A 1 -28.29 -50.75 35.35
N ALA A 2 -27.21 -49.96 35.28
CA ALA A 2 -26.74 -49.19 36.42
C ALA A 2 -27.31 -47.77 36.36
N THR A 3 -27.92 -47.33 37.45
CA THR A 3 -28.64 -46.04 37.55
C THR A 3 -27.95 -45.10 38.53
N LYS A 4 -28.23 -43.79 38.39
CA LYS A 4 -27.70 -42.73 39.23
C LYS A 4 -28.75 -41.63 39.40
N ILE A 5 -28.85 -41.07 40.62
CA ILE A 5 -29.73 -39.93 40.91
C ILE A 5 -29.04 -38.62 40.52
N CYS A 6 -29.73 -37.80 39.73
CA CYS A 6 -29.24 -36.47 39.35
C CYS A 6 -29.36 -35.49 40.53
N SER A 7 -28.25 -34.87 40.97
CA SER A 7 -28.25 -33.91 42.09
C SER A 7 -29.01 -32.60 41.82
N LYS A 8 -29.28 -32.27 40.54
CA LYS A 8 -29.99 -31.03 40.16
C LYS A 8 -31.51 -31.22 40.04
N CYS A 9 -31.98 -32.38 39.58
CA CYS A 9 -33.42 -32.63 39.39
C CYS A 9 -34.00 -33.73 40.29
N GLY A 10 -33.16 -34.45 41.04
CA GLY A 10 -33.59 -35.51 41.96
C GLY A 10 -34.08 -36.80 41.31
N ILE A 11 -34.06 -36.89 39.97
CA ILE A 11 -34.59 -38.05 39.23
C ILE A 11 -33.50 -39.11 39.04
N GLU A 12 -33.86 -40.37 39.29
CA GLU A 12 -33.04 -41.53 38.95
C GLU A 12 -33.03 -41.78 37.44
N LYS A 13 -31.83 -41.85 36.85
CA LYS A 13 -31.64 -42.05 35.41
C LYS A 13 -30.54 -43.08 35.16
N ASP A 14 -30.53 -43.64 33.96
CA ASP A 14 -29.46 -44.51 33.51
C ASP A 14 -28.11 -43.76 33.50
N ILE A 15 -27.01 -44.45 33.78
CA ILE A 15 -25.65 -43.88 33.74
C ILE A 15 -25.32 -43.23 32.38
N SER A 16 -25.89 -43.73 31.29
CA SER A 16 -25.72 -43.15 29.93
C SER A 16 -26.24 -41.71 29.81
N GLU A 17 -27.17 -41.30 30.68
CA GLU A 17 -27.72 -39.93 30.76
C GLU A 17 -26.80 -38.94 31.48
N PHE A 18 -25.64 -39.40 31.98
CA PHE A 18 -24.65 -38.55 32.62
C PHE A 18 -23.45 -38.33 31.68
N GLN A 19 -22.80 -37.17 31.80
CA GLN A 19 -21.56 -36.89 31.07
C GLN A 19 -20.36 -37.41 31.87
N LYS A 20 -19.33 -37.88 31.18
CA LYS A 20 -18.07 -38.27 31.80
C LYS A 20 -17.39 -37.07 32.47
N ASN A 21 -16.88 -37.27 33.67
CA ASN A 21 -16.08 -36.31 34.40
C ASN A 21 -15.06 -37.04 35.27
N ASN A 22 -13.80 -37.03 34.84
CA ASN A 22 -12.71 -37.76 35.49
C ASN A 22 -12.31 -37.18 36.85
N HIS A 23 -12.83 -36.01 37.22
CA HIS A 23 -12.61 -35.40 38.54
C HIS A 23 -13.51 -36.00 39.64
N ASN A 24 -14.53 -36.76 39.26
CA ASN A 24 -15.45 -37.38 40.22
C ASN A 24 -15.05 -38.85 40.46
N LYS A 25 -15.28 -39.34 41.69
CA LYS A 25 -14.92 -40.70 42.11
C LYS A 25 -15.54 -41.80 41.24
N ASP A 26 -16.71 -41.55 40.67
CA ASP A 26 -17.45 -42.46 39.79
C ASP A 26 -17.22 -42.18 38.29
N GLY A 27 -16.37 -41.20 37.95
CA GLY A 27 -16.08 -40.82 36.58
C GLY A 27 -17.23 -40.11 35.84
N LEU A 28 -18.31 -39.73 36.54
CA LEU A 28 -19.51 -39.14 35.95
C LEU A 28 -19.88 -37.82 36.63
N ARG A 29 -20.47 -36.89 35.89
CA ARG A 29 -21.03 -35.66 36.49
C ARG A 29 -22.15 -36.00 37.47
N GLY A 30 -22.29 -35.19 38.53
CA GLY A 30 -23.36 -35.37 39.52
C GLY A 30 -24.78 -35.07 39.01
N TRP A 31 -24.92 -34.51 37.82
CA TRP A 31 -26.15 -34.01 37.23
C TRP A 31 -26.28 -34.52 35.80
N CYS A 32 -27.52 -34.83 35.39
CA CYS A 32 -27.80 -35.44 34.09
C CYS A 32 -27.62 -34.45 32.93
N ARG A 33 -27.48 -34.98 31.72
CA ARG A 33 -27.30 -34.23 30.46
C ARG A 33 -28.38 -33.17 30.24
N SER A 34 -29.64 -33.47 30.54
CA SER A 34 -30.74 -32.50 30.39
C SER A 34 -30.56 -31.28 31.30
N CYS A 35 -30.12 -31.51 32.53
CA CYS A 35 -29.81 -30.45 33.49
C CYS A 35 -28.59 -29.64 33.06
N GLY A 36 -27.59 -30.30 32.45
CA GLY A 36 -26.42 -29.66 31.84
C GLY A 36 -26.79 -28.73 30.68
N ARG A 37 -27.63 -29.20 29.74
CA ARG A 37 -28.12 -28.38 28.61
C ARG A 37 -28.84 -27.13 29.09
N LYS A 38 -29.79 -27.27 30.02
CA LYS A 38 -30.51 -26.12 30.60
C LYS A 38 -29.58 -25.07 31.20
N TYR A 39 -28.52 -25.50 31.89
CA TYR A 39 -27.54 -24.57 32.45
C TYR A 39 -26.71 -23.86 31.37
N ILE A 40 -26.32 -24.56 30.32
CA ILE A 40 -25.59 -23.96 29.20
C ILE A 40 -26.50 -22.94 28.50
N ASP A 41 -27.75 -23.28 28.23
CA ASP A 41 -28.72 -22.40 27.57
C ASP A 41 -28.95 -21.12 28.39
N ASP A 42 -29.17 -21.24 29.69
CA ASP A 42 -29.32 -20.12 30.63
C ASP A 42 -28.05 -19.25 30.69
N HIS A 43 -26.88 -19.87 30.76
CA HIS A 43 -25.61 -19.16 30.75
C HIS A 43 -25.38 -18.39 29.44
N ILE A 44 -25.70 -19.01 28.30
CA ILE A 44 -25.62 -18.36 26.98
C ILE A 44 -26.56 -17.16 26.93
N GLU A 45 -27.80 -17.30 27.41
CA GLU A 45 -28.76 -16.21 27.39
C GLU A 45 -28.33 -15.05 28.30
N HIS A 46 -27.89 -15.34 29.52
CA HIS A 46 -27.35 -14.32 30.42
C HIS A 46 -26.14 -13.59 29.80
N LYS A 47 -25.23 -14.33 29.16
CA LYS A 47 -24.10 -13.74 28.44
C LYS A 47 -24.55 -12.84 27.29
N ARG A 48 -25.52 -13.28 26.48
CA ARG A 48 -26.11 -12.48 25.39
C ARG A 48 -26.74 -11.19 25.89
N GLN A 49 -27.46 -11.26 27.01
CA GLN A 49 -28.05 -10.07 27.63
C GLN A 49 -26.97 -9.09 28.08
N TYR A 50 -25.97 -9.56 28.81
CA TYR A 50 -24.83 -8.75 29.23
C TYR A 50 -24.14 -8.07 28.03
N GLU A 51 -23.84 -8.81 26.97
CA GLU A 51 -23.21 -8.28 25.75
C GLU A 51 -24.08 -7.21 25.06
N ARG A 52 -25.41 -7.41 25.05
CA ARG A 52 -26.37 -6.45 24.48
C ARG A 52 -26.35 -5.14 25.26
N GLU A 53 -26.41 -5.21 26.59
CA GLU A 53 -26.37 -4.04 27.47
C GLU A 53 -25.04 -3.30 27.36
N HIS A 54 -23.93 -4.04 27.36
CA HIS A 54 -22.60 -3.47 27.20
C HIS A 54 -22.46 -2.75 25.85
N ARG A 55 -22.93 -3.37 24.76
CA ARG A 55 -22.96 -2.77 23.42
C ARG A 55 -23.82 -1.52 23.37
N TYR A 56 -24.97 -1.52 24.02
CA TYR A 56 -25.86 -0.35 24.11
C TYR A 56 -25.17 0.80 24.85
N LYS A 57 -24.62 0.54 26.03
CA LYS A 57 -23.87 1.54 26.84
C LYS A 57 -22.70 2.12 26.04
N TYR A 58 -21.91 1.28 25.38
CA TYR A 58 -20.80 1.72 24.54
C TYR A 58 -21.26 2.58 23.35
N ARG A 59 -22.34 2.20 22.67
CA ARG A 59 -22.91 3.00 21.57
C ARG A 59 -23.35 4.37 22.07
N GLU A 60 -23.98 4.45 23.23
CA GLU A 60 -24.45 5.70 23.82
C GLU A 60 -23.29 6.62 24.23
N THR A 61 -22.23 6.09 24.83
CA THR A 61 -21.05 6.90 25.16
C THR A 61 -20.37 7.44 23.91
N GLN A 62 -20.25 6.62 22.85
CA GLN A 62 -19.71 7.06 21.56
C GLN A 62 -20.57 8.15 20.92
N ARG A 63 -21.91 8.01 20.93
CA ARG A 63 -22.84 9.03 20.43
C ARG A 63 -22.67 10.36 21.16
N LYS A 64 -22.61 10.33 22.49
CA LYS A 64 -22.40 11.53 23.32
C LYS A 64 -21.07 12.21 23.01
N SER A 65 -19.99 11.42 22.92
CA SER A 65 -18.66 11.93 22.58
C SER A 65 -18.64 12.57 21.20
N GLN A 66 -19.21 11.89 20.19
CA GLN A 66 -19.28 12.39 18.82
C GLN A 66 -20.14 13.67 18.72
N LYS A 67 -21.26 13.73 19.43
CA LYS A 67 -22.10 14.93 19.53
C LYS A 67 -21.30 16.11 20.08
N LYS A 68 -20.63 15.93 21.21
CA LYS A 68 -19.77 16.96 21.83
C LYS A 68 -18.65 17.43 20.89
N TYR A 69 -18.02 16.50 20.17
CA TYR A 69 -17.00 16.84 19.17
C TYR A 69 -17.57 17.69 18.03
N ARG A 70 -18.74 17.30 17.49
CA ARG A 70 -19.41 18.03 16.40
C ARG A 70 -19.83 19.42 16.84
N GLU A 71 -20.40 19.57 18.02
CA GLU A 71 -20.80 20.87 18.59
C GLU A 71 -19.60 21.80 18.75
N LYS A 72 -18.50 21.29 19.31
CA LYS A 72 -17.26 22.07 19.47
C LYS A 72 -16.57 22.45 18.15
N ASN A 73 -16.83 21.72 17.07
CA ASN A 73 -16.15 21.91 15.77
C ASN A 73 -17.12 22.30 14.65
N ILE A 74 -18.32 22.78 14.99
CA ILE A 74 -19.39 23.02 14.02
C ILE A 74 -18.96 23.95 12.88
N ASP A 75 -18.25 25.03 13.20
CA ASP A 75 -17.82 26.02 12.20
C ASP A 75 -16.74 25.46 11.28
N LYS A 76 -15.76 24.74 11.83
CA LYS A 76 -14.71 24.05 11.04
C LYS A 76 -15.32 23.00 10.10
N ILE A 77 -16.32 22.25 10.57
CA ILE A 77 -17.03 21.26 9.74
C ILE A 77 -17.77 21.97 8.59
N LYS A 78 -18.45 23.10 8.86
CA LYS A 78 -19.14 23.89 7.84
C LYS A 78 -18.18 24.50 6.82
N GLU A 79 -17.06 25.06 7.28
CA GLU A 79 -16.03 25.63 6.41
C GLU A 79 -15.44 24.57 5.47
N ARG A 80 -15.09 23.40 6.03
CA ARG A 80 -14.60 22.27 5.23
C ARG A 80 -15.63 21.81 4.19
N SER A 81 -16.90 21.69 4.59
CA SER A 81 -17.99 21.33 3.67
C SER A 81 -18.12 22.33 2.50
N LYS A 82 -18.02 23.64 2.78
CA LYS A 82 -18.00 24.68 1.74
C LYS A 82 -16.82 24.53 0.80
N LEU A 83 -15.62 24.28 1.33
CA LEU A 83 -14.41 24.07 0.53
C LEU A 83 -14.54 22.85 -0.38
N ASP A 84 -15.00 21.72 0.18
CA ASP A 84 -15.21 20.48 -0.57
C ASP A 84 -16.21 20.69 -1.72
N SER A 85 -17.29 21.44 -1.48
CA SER A 85 -18.24 21.83 -2.53
C SER A 85 -17.60 22.68 -3.63
N GLN A 86 -16.75 23.64 -3.28
CA GLN A 86 -16.03 24.45 -4.27
C GLN A 86 -15.03 23.62 -5.08
N ILE A 87 -14.31 22.70 -4.44
CA ILE A 87 -13.38 21.78 -5.10
C ILE A 87 -14.14 20.89 -6.08
N ALA A 88 -15.28 20.33 -5.68
CA ALA A 88 -16.13 19.51 -6.54
C ALA A 88 -16.59 20.29 -7.78
N LYS A 89 -17.10 21.52 -7.59
CA LYS A 89 -17.50 22.40 -8.71
C LYS A 89 -16.33 22.71 -9.65
N ARG A 90 -15.14 23.02 -9.11
CA ARG A 90 -13.94 23.27 -9.94
C ARG A 90 -13.53 22.03 -10.72
N ARG A 91 -13.61 20.85 -10.10
CA ARG A 91 -13.29 19.57 -10.76
C ARG A 91 -14.25 19.29 -11.90
N GLU A 92 -15.55 19.48 -11.67
CA GLU A 92 -16.58 19.32 -12.69
C GLU A 92 -16.36 20.29 -13.86
N TRP A 93 -16.10 21.57 -13.57
CA TRP A 93 -15.79 22.56 -14.60
C TRP A 93 -14.55 22.19 -15.40
N ARG A 94 -13.47 21.72 -14.76
CA ARG A 94 -12.25 21.28 -15.44
C ARG A 94 -12.49 20.09 -16.35
N GLU A 95 -13.32 19.13 -15.93
CA GLU A 95 -13.64 17.97 -16.77
C GLU A 95 -14.48 18.38 -17.98
N LYS A 96 -15.52 19.21 -17.78
CA LYS A 96 -16.34 19.75 -18.87
C LYS A 96 -15.55 20.62 -19.86
N ASN A 97 -14.51 21.31 -19.38
CA ASN A 97 -13.66 22.19 -20.19
C ASN A 97 -12.31 21.55 -20.53
N LYS A 98 -12.15 20.24 -20.37
CA LYS A 98 -10.86 19.57 -20.45
C LYS A 98 -10.19 19.75 -21.81
N ASP A 99 -10.94 19.57 -22.89
CA ASP A 99 -10.38 19.65 -24.24
C ASP A 99 -10.11 21.09 -24.67
N THR A 100 -10.97 22.04 -24.28
CA THR A 100 -10.74 23.47 -24.53
C THR A 100 -9.51 23.98 -23.75
N LEU A 101 -9.33 23.53 -22.50
CA LEU A 101 -8.14 23.83 -21.70
C LEU A 101 -6.89 23.21 -22.29
N ARG A 102 -6.95 21.95 -22.76
CA ARG A 102 -5.83 21.27 -23.45
C ARG A 102 -5.45 22.00 -24.73
N ALA A 103 -6.44 22.38 -25.55
CA ALA A 103 -6.21 23.13 -26.79
C ALA A 103 -5.55 24.48 -26.51
N LYS A 104 -6.06 25.25 -25.53
CA LYS A 104 -5.45 26.52 -25.10
C LYS A 104 -4.02 26.33 -24.58
N MET A 105 -3.79 25.31 -23.75
CA MET A 105 -2.46 24.99 -23.24
C MET A 105 -1.50 24.61 -24.38
N HIS A 106 -1.99 23.84 -25.35
CA HIS A 106 -1.22 23.46 -26.53
C HIS A 106 -0.86 24.68 -27.39
N GLN A 107 -1.82 25.56 -27.67
CA GLN A 107 -1.58 26.82 -28.38
C GLN A 107 -0.55 27.69 -27.66
N TYR A 108 -0.69 27.86 -26.35
CA TYR A 108 0.29 28.60 -25.54
C TYR A 108 1.69 27.97 -25.63
N TYR A 109 1.78 26.64 -25.51
CA TYR A 109 3.04 25.92 -25.67
C TYR A 109 3.66 26.15 -27.05
N LEU A 110 2.87 26.05 -28.13
CA LEU A 110 3.36 26.28 -29.49
C LEU A 110 3.90 27.71 -29.66
N ALA A 111 3.15 28.71 -29.19
CA ALA A 111 3.54 30.12 -29.25
C ALA A 111 4.87 30.40 -28.53
N HIS A 112 5.17 29.64 -27.47
CA HIS A 112 6.37 29.83 -26.67
C HIS A 112 7.44 28.76 -26.93
N LYS A 113 7.19 27.79 -27.82
CA LYS A 113 7.98 26.55 -27.97
C LYS A 113 9.48 26.79 -28.12
N GLU A 114 9.87 27.82 -28.87
CA GLU A 114 11.29 28.16 -29.09
C GLU A 114 11.98 28.67 -27.82
N LYS A 115 11.29 29.47 -27.00
CA LYS A 115 11.80 29.89 -25.68
C LYS A 115 12.00 28.68 -24.76
N TRP A 116 11.06 27.73 -24.77
CA TRP A 116 11.13 26.53 -23.93
C TRP A 116 12.18 25.53 -24.43
N LYS A 117 12.40 25.40 -25.74
CA LYS A 117 13.49 24.60 -26.32
C LYS A 117 14.87 25.11 -25.89
N LYS A 118 15.04 26.43 -25.85
CA LYS A 118 16.29 27.08 -25.45
C LYS A 118 16.50 27.11 -23.94
N ASN A 119 15.49 26.77 -23.12
CA ASN A 119 15.62 26.75 -21.67
C ASN A 119 16.51 25.56 -21.21
N PRO A 120 17.70 25.80 -20.65
CA PRO A 120 18.60 24.75 -20.19
C PRO A 120 17.99 23.84 -19.11
N GLU A 121 17.07 24.38 -18.30
CA GLU A 121 16.41 23.65 -17.23
C GLU A 121 15.46 22.58 -17.78
N ILE A 122 14.72 22.90 -18.84
CA ILE A 122 13.85 21.93 -19.54
C ILE A 122 14.67 20.79 -20.14
N ARG A 123 15.87 21.10 -20.68
CA ARG A 123 16.80 20.07 -21.16
C ARG A 123 17.25 19.16 -20.02
N ARG A 124 17.64 19.72 -18.87
CA ARG A 124 18.04 18.94 -17.69
C ARG A 124 16.91 18.06 -17.18
N ILE A 125 15.68 18.58 -17.08
CA ILE A 125 14.51 17.80 -16.61
C ILE A 125 14.24 16.61 -17.54
N LYS A 126 14.24 16.83 -18.87
CA LYS A 126 14.07 15.75 -19.85
C LYS A 126 15.17 14.70 -19.75
N GLU A 127 16.42 15.14 -19.58
CA GLU A 127 17.58 14.26 -19.47
C GLU A 127 17.58 13.45 -18.17
N THR A 128 17.19 14.06 -17.05
CA THR A 128 16.99 13.40 -15.75
C THR A 128 15.85 12.39 -15.82
N ASN A 129 14.70 12.77 -16.39
CA ASN A 129 13.58 11.86 -16.59
C ASN A 129 13.95 10.66 -17.45
N ARG A 130 14.72 10.87 -18.52
CA ARG A 130 15.23 9.76 -19.34
C ARG A 130 16.20 8.90 -18.54
N TYR A 131 17.13 9.49 -17.80
CA TYR A 131 18.05 8.73 -16.95
C TYR A 131 17.34 7.87 -15.88
N ILE A 132 16.22 8.32 -15.34
CA ILE A 132 15.45 7.58 -14.33
C ILE A 132 14.60 6.47 -14.98
N ASN A 133 13.93 6.76 -16.09
CA ASN A 133 12.89 5.88 -16.64
C ASN A 133 13.35 5.00 -17.82
N ASP A 134 14.48 5.32 -18.44
CA ASP A 134 15.07 4.58 -19.58
C ASP A 134 16.37 3.92 -19.12
N TRP A 135 16.27 2.62 -18.80
CA TRP A 135 17.37 1.84 -18.24
C TRP A 135 18.52 1.65 -19.24
N GLU A 136 18.22 1.52 -20.54
CA GLU A 136 19.23 1.43 -21.60
C GLU A 136 20.04 2.72 -21.70
N TYR A 137 19.36 3.86 -21.69
CA TYR A 137 20.01 5.18 -21.68
C TYR A 137 20.86 5.39 -20.43
N ASN A 138 20.38 4.95 -19.25
CA ASN A 138 21.11 5.03 -18.00
C ASN A 138 22.41 4.21 -18.05
N ILE A 139 22.32 2.93 -18.42
CA ILE A 139 23.47 2.04 -18.55
C ILE A 139 24.47 2.60 -19.55
N THR A 140 24.00 2.99 -20.75
CA THR A 140 24.85 3.56 -21.81
C THR A 140 25.58 4.81 -21.32
N LYS A 141 24.89 5.73 -20.65
CA LYS A 141 25.48 6.97 -20.14
C LYS A 141 26.53 6.70 -19.05
N ARG A 142 26.26 5.75 -18.15
CA ARG A 142 27.20 5.33 -17.10
C ARG A 142 28.45 4.68 -17.71
N LEU A 143 28.27 3.78 -18.68
CA LEU A 143 29.37 3.10 -19.37
C LEU A 143 30.24 4.10 -20.12
N ARG A 144 29.66 4.99 -20.93
CA ARG A 144 30.39 6.06 -21.64
C ARG A 144 31.19 6.94 -20.69
N THR A 145 30.59 7.35 -19.57
CA THR A 145 31.27 8.20 -18.58
C THR A 145 32.44 7.47 -17.92
N ARG A 146 32.25 6.18 -17.58
CA ARG A 146 33.31 5.36 -16.98
C ARG A 146 34.45 5.11 -17.97
N PHE A 147 34.11 4.77 -19.22
CA PHE A 147 35.06 4.59 -20.31
C PHE A 147 35.88 5.86 -20.54
N PHE A 148 35.22 7.01 -20.70
CA PHE A 148 35.89 8.29 -20.91
C PHE A 148 36.83 8.69 -19.76
N LYS A 149 36.45 8.39 -18.51
CA LYS A 149 37.31 8.64 -17.34
C LYS A 149 38.51 7.69 -17.31
N ALA A 150 38.33 6.42 -17.72
CA ALA A 150 39.43 5.46 -17.81
C ALA A 150 40.41 5.86 -18.93
N THR A 151 39.93 6.23 -20.12
CA THR A 151 40.79 6.67 -21.24
C THR A 151 41.58 7.95 -20.95
N ARG A 152 41.17 8.74 -19.95
CA ARG A 152 41.88 9.95 -19.49
C ARG A 152 42.75 9.72 -18.26
N GLY A 153 42.93 8.48 -17.81
CA GLY A 153 43.68 8.15 -16.59
C GLY A 153 43.04 8.65 -15.29
N LEU A 154 41.77 9.10 -15.33
CA LEU A 154 41.07 9.66 -14.16
C LEU A 154 40.47 8.57 -13.25
N ARG A 155 40.51 7.29 -13.66
CA ARG A 155 40.01 6.12 -12.91
C ARG A 155 40.79 4.86 -13.24
N LYS A 156 40.76 3.87 -12.32
CA LYS A 156 41.37 2.54 -12.50
C LYS A 156 40.78 1.81 -13.72
N GLU A 157 41.65 1.36 -14.61
CA GLU A 157 41.30 0.78 -15.91
C GLU A 157 40.77 -0.66 -15.80
N ASP A 158 41.25 -1.44 -14.82
CA ASP A 158 41.00 -2.88 -14.67
C ASP A 158 39.52 -3.30 -14.67
N SER A 159 38.64 -2.52 -14.04
CA SER A 159 37.22 -2.90 -13.96
C SER A 159 36.48 -2.63 -15.26
N VAL A 160 36.95 -1.67 -16.06
CA VAL A 160 36.33 -1.29 -17.34
C VAL A 160 36.78 -2.24 -18.44
N MET A 161 38.07 -2.61 -18.43
CA MET A 161 38.66 -3.62 -19.33
C MET A 161 37.99 -4.99 -19.17
N ARG A 162 37.72 -5.41 -17.92
CA ARG A 162 36.98 -6.66 -17.64
C ARG A 162 35.54 -6.66 -18.16
N ILE A 163 34.84 -5.51 -18.12
CA ILE A 163 33.45 -5.40 -18.59
C ILE A 163 33.37 -5.38 -20.12
N ILE A 164 34.34 -4.72 -20.78
CA ILE A 164 34.38 -4.61 -22.25
C ILE A 164 35.02 -5.85 -22.88
N GLY A 165 35.76 -6.65 -22.11
CA GLY A 165 36.42 -7.87 -22.58
C GLY A 165 37.58 -7.59 -23.54
N CYS A 166 38.18 -6.40 -23.45
CA CYS A 166 39.16 -5.92 -24.43
C CYS A 166 40.15 -4.95 -23.78
N HIS A 167 41.43 -5.02 -24.21
CA HIS A 167 42.51 -4.17 -23.71
C HIS A 167 42.47 -2.76 -24.33
N LEU A 168 42.73 -1.71 -23.54
CA LEU A 168 42.55 -0.30 -23.88
C LEU A 168 43.36 0.10 -25.12
N MET A 169 44.60 -0.39 -25.21
CA MET A 169 45.48 -0.20 -26.37
C MET A 169 44.94 -0.86 -27.64
N PHE A 170 44.30 -2.03 -27.53
CA PHE A 170 43.73 -2.74 -28.67
C PHE A 170 42.46 -2.04 -29.20
N LEU A 171 41.60 -1.57 -28.30
CA LEU A 171 40.44 -0.74 -28.64
C LEU A 171 40.85 0.61 -29.23
N GLY A 172 41.90 1.24 -28.68
CA GLY A 172 42.46 2.49 -29.22
C GLY A 172 42.93 2.32 -30.66
N ASN A 173 43.65 1.23 -30.95
CA ASN A 173 44.10 0.90 -32.31
C ASN A 173 42.93 0.60 -33.25
N ILE A 174 41.89 -0.12 -32.81
CA ILE A 174 40.69 -0.37 -33.63
C ILE A 174 39.97 0.94 -33.94
N LEU A 175 39.78 1.81 -32.95
CA LEU A 175 39.12 3.10 -33.15
C LEU A 175 39.92 4.02 -34.07
N LEU A 176 41.25 4.04 -33.95
CA LEU A 176 42.15 4.76 -34.86
C LEU A 176 42.03 4.23 -36.29
N LEU A 177 42.02 2.90 -36.47
CA LEU A 177 41.83 2.27 -37.78
C LEU A 177 40.44 2.56 -38.38
N TYR A 178 39.40 2.61 -37.55
CA TYR A 178 38.04 2.94 -37.98
C TYR A 178 37.93 4.40 -38.44
N LEU A 179 38.52 5.32 -37.67
CA LEU A 179 38.58 6.74 -38.02
C LEU A 179 39.46 6.99 -39.26
N GLN A 180 40.55 6.25 -39.43
CA GLN A 180 41.37 6.30 -40.65
C GLN A 180 40.61 5.78 -41.89
N LYS A 181 39.79 4.72 -41.73
CA LYS A 181 38.94 4.22 -42.83
C LYS A 181 37.83 5.20 -43.22
N GLU A 182 37.28 5.96 -42.28
CA GLU A 182 36.33 7.04 -42.60
C GLU A 182 37.01 8.23 -43.27
N CYS A 183 38.28 8.52 -42.97
CA CYS A 183 39.06 9.55 -43.66
C CYS A 183 39.54 9.15 -45.07
N HIS A 184 39.68 7.85 -45.36
CA HIS A 184 40.04 7.34 -46.69
C HIS A 184 38.85 6.87 -47.54
N GLY A 185 37.62 7.08 -47.03
CA GLY A 185 36.36 6.83 -47.74
C GLY A 185 35.65 8.11 -48.20
N ILE A 186 36.42 9.15 -48.54
CA ILE A 186 36.00 10.35 -49.29
C ILE A 186 36.86 10.42 -50.56
#